data_AF-A0AAT9RN52-F1
#
_entry.id   AF-A0AAT9RN52-F1
#
_cell.length_a   1.000
_cell.length_b   1.000
_cell.length_c   1.000
_cell.angle_alpha   90.00
_cell.angle_beta   90.00
_cell.angle_gamma   90.00
#
_symmetry.space_group_name_H-M   'P 1'
#
loop_
_entity.id
_entity.type
_entity.pdbx_description
1 polymer ?
#
loop_
_entity_poly.entity_id
_entity_poly.type
_entity_poly.pdbx_seq_one_letter_code
_entity_poly.pdbx_strand_id
1 'polypeptide(L)'
;MPENPTLTTTEAPPIAGPAADAPPTTGPAAVAASVAGAPAASPTAAARAAARSTAAVVPTETGFPVPGGPAIRFEWHTGDWFDVFEKHVALIQSDIARAQAEDRVVVYLSCPISSRGGGHFRTNTEIANFVARRLASEWGERFFVVNPAAYQLESKEGTGLVTRHIVELARETGRPLSLERLMETARPTGGDYMRMWTRVLAEDHYLTDPPGPPGRPSRQKLQLGGLFDAFYFLGPDDVHGFFRADSGGGGALVAAVEAYFARKYAIDPDFWTDFGTVPGPEGTRRPLDLTDRDDAQVWEARRKEFVRFYTVRAGGSYSLGCHDEWNILVRLNRARAEHPAYGPGELIAAYYGGRARSMAESELETSPGYEVKEKTA
;
A
#
# COMPACT_ATOMS: atom_id res chain seq x y z
N MET A 1 -28.78 34.65 27.42
CA MET A 1 -30.19 34.26 27.54
C MET A 1 -30.89 34.66 26.25
N PRO A 2 -31.15 33.67 25.39
CA PRO A 2 -32.48 33.59 24.81
C PRO A 2 -33.03 32.14 24.79
N GLU A 3 -34.26 32.07 25.24
CA GLU A 3 -35.38 31.16 24.95
C GLU A 3 -35.14 29.89 24.10
N ASN A 4 -35.38 28.75 24.75
CA ASN A 4 -35.62 27.44 24.16
C ASN A 4 -37.07 27.35 23.64
N PRO A 5 -37.30 26.87 22.41
CA PRO A 5 -38.58 26.29 22.03
C PRO A 5 -38.56 24.76 22.13
N THR A 6 -39.53 24.28 22.91
CA THR A 6 -39.94 22.91 23.17
C THR A 6 -40.28 22.15 21.88
N LEU A 7 -39.65 20.99 21.65
CA LEU A 7 -40.06 20.04 20.60
C LEU A 7 -40.95 18.96 21.21
N THR A 8 -42.20 18.97 20.76
CA THR A 8 -43.27 18.01 21.03
C THR A 8 -42.99 16.66 20.37
N THR A 9 -42.99 15.60 21.18
CA THR A 9 -43.07 14.19 20.80
C THR A 9 -44.42 13.85 20.18
N THR A 10 -44.41 13.22 19.00
CA THR A 10 -45.61 12.60 18.40
C THR A 10 -45.38 11.11 18.29
N GLU A 11 -46.20 10.34 19.02
CA GLU A 11 -46.29 8.88 18.99
C GLU A 11 -46.76 8.37 17.62
N ALA A 12 -46.19 7.24 17.18
CA ALA A 12 -46.72 6.43 16.09
C ALA A 12 -47.30 5.11 16.66
N PRO A 13 -48.45 4.62 16.14
CA PRO A 13 -49.17 3.47 16.69
C PRO A 13 -48.59 2.11 16.25
N PRO A 14 -48.92 1.01 16.96
CA PRO A 14 -48.33 -0.31 16.73
C PRO A 14 -49.05 -1.06 15.60
N ILE A 15 -48.31 -1.82 14.79
CA ILE A 15 -48.87 -2.80 13.85
C ILE A 15 -48.51 -4.21 14.34
N ALA A 16 -49.56 -4.97 14.60
CA ALA A 16 -49.55 -6.36 15.04
C ALA A 16 -49.18 -7.33 13.90
N GLY A 17 -48.51 -8.43 14.26
CA GLY A 17 -48.32 -9.59 13.38
C GLY A 17 -49.50 -10.56 13.38
N PRO A 18 -49.43 -11.61 12.54
CA PRO A 18 -49.90 -12.95 12.92
C PRO A 18 -48.83 -14.01 12.58
N ALA A 19 -48.42 -14.87 13.51
CA ALA A 19 -49.07 -16.09 14.01
C ALA A 19 -48.74 -17.33 13.15
N ALA A 20 -48.27 -18.35 13.87
CA ALA A 20 -47.81 -19.64 13.41
C ALA A 20 -48.96 -20.57 13.04
N ASP A 21 -48.69 -21.56 12.18
CA ASP A 21 -49.41 -22.83 12.16
C ASP A 21 -48.47 -23.96 11.67
N ALA A 22 -48.53 -25.08 12.39
CA ALA A 22 -47.90 -26.37 12.07
C ALA A 22 -49.01 -27.44 11.94
N PRO A 23 -48.67 -28.73 11.83
CA PRO A 23 -48.39 -29.52 10.62
C PRO A 23 -49.57 -30.45 10.25
N PRO A 24 -49.42 -31.36 9.27
CA PRO A 24 -49.84 -32.74 9.59
C PRO A 24 -49.03 -33.90 8.93
N THR A 25 -48.81 -34.93 9.77
CA THR A 25 -49.01 -36.40 9.59
C THR A 25 -48.33 -37.24 8.49
N THR A 26 -47.46 -38.14 8.99
CA THR A 26 -47.15 -39.55 8.71
C THR A 26 -47.89 -40.43 7.67
N GLY A 27 -47.09 -41.16 6.86
CA GLY A 27 -47.15 -42.63 6.60
C GLY A 27 -47.43 -43.08 5.14
N PRO A 28 -47.08 -44.32 4.69
CA PRO A 28 -46.08 -45.30 5.14
C PRO A 28 -45.13 -45.82 4.00
N ALA A 29 -44.29 -46.80 4.39
CA ALA A 29 -43.13 -47.42 3.74
C ALA A 29 -43.26 -48.02 2.31
N ALA A 30 -42.12 -48.05 1.60
CA ALA A 30 -41.79 -49.10 0.63
C ALA A 30 -40.29 -49.44 0.69
N VAL A 31 -40.01 -50.73 0.90
CA VAL A 31 -38.70 -51.38 0.95
C VAL A 31 -38.28 -51.71 -0.48
N ALA A 32 -37.05 -51.38 -0.89
CA ALA A 32 -36.40 -52.00 -2.05
C ALA A 32 -34.89 -52.08 -1.85
N ALA A 33 -34.36 -53.24 -2.25
CA ALA A 33 -33.11 -53.83 -1.82
C ALA A 33 -31.84 -53.27 -2.50
N SER A 34 -30.72 -53.54 -1.85
CA SER A 34 -29.35 -53.19 -2.26
C SER A 34 -28.89 -53.91 -3.52
N VAL A 35 -28.09 -53.24 -4.35
CA VAL A 35 -27.07 -53.90 -5.19
C VAL A 35 -25.74 -53.22 -4.89
N ALA A 36 -24.82 -53.99 -4.32
CA ALA A 36 -23.47 -53.57 -3.96
C ALA A 36 -22.63 -53.32 -5.23
N GLY A 37 -22.22 -52.07 -5.44
CA GLY A 37 -21.17 -51.68 -6.38
C GLY A 37 -19.87 -51.43 -5.60
N ALA A 38 -18.79 -52.08 -6.03
CA ALA A 38 -17.46 -51.98 -5.42
C ALA A 38 -16.97 -50.51 -5.32
N PRO A 39 -16.27 -50.13 -4.24
CA PRO A 39 -15.75 -48.78 -4.10
C PRO A 39 -14.63 -48.53 -5.11
N ALA A 40 -14.84 -47.58 -6.02
CA ALA A 40 -13.75 -47.02 -6.82
C ALA A 40 -12.72 -46.39 -5.86
N ALA A 41 -11.48 -46.87 -5.92
CA ALA A 41 -10.39 -46.39 -5.09
C ALA A 41 -10.23 -44.88 -5.27
N SER A 42 -10.43 -44.13 -4.18
CA SER A 42 -10.13 -42.70 -4.15
C SER A 42 -8.63 -42.49 -4.38
N PRO A 43 -8.20 -41.54 -5.23
CA PRO A 43 -6.79 -41.29 -5.47
C PRO A 43 -6.11 -40.94 -4.14
N THR A 44 -4.97 -41.58 -3.90
CA THR A 44 -4.15 -41.41 -2.69
C THR A 44 -3.79 -39.94 -2.47
N ALA A 45 -3.58 -39.54 -1.21
CA ALA A 45 -3.17 -38.18 -0.85
C ALA A 45 -1.92 -37.70 -1.62
N ALA A 46 -1.05 -38.62 -2.06
CA ALA A 46 0.09 -38.35 -2.93
C ALA A 46 -0.31 -37.93 -4.37
N ALA A 47 -1.38 -38.50 -4.94
CA ALA A 47 -1.91 -38.11 -6.24
C ALA A 47 -2.67 -36.77 -6.17
N ARG A 48 -3.34 -36.46 -5.05
CA ARG A 48 -3.91 -35.12 -4.80
C ARG A 48 -2.83 -34.07 -4.51
N ALA A 49 -1.70 -34.46 -3.93
CA ALA A 49 -0.55 -33.59 -3.75
C ALA A 49 0.20 -33.31 -5.07
N ALA A 50 0.22 -34.26 -6.01
CA ALA A 50 0.78 -34.08 -7.34
C ALA A 50 -0.10 -33.22 -8.27
N ALA A 51 -1.41 -33.10 -7.98
CA ALA A 51 -2.32 -32.17 -8.63
C ALA A 51 -2.35 -30.77 -7.97
N ARG A 52 -1.42 -30.48 -7.04
CA ARG A 52 -1.20 -29.12 -6.54
C ARG A 52 -0.64 -28.27 -7.67
N SER A 53 -1.53 -27.51 -8.28
CA SER A 53 -1.30 -26.20 -8.90
C SER A 53 0.14 -25.99 -9.38
N THR A 54 0.41 -26.36 -10.62
CA THR A 54 1.33 -25.56 -11.42
C THR A 54 0.71 -24.16 -11.47
N ALA A 55 1.06 -23.30 -10.49
CA ALA A 55 0.72 -21.89 -10.58
C ALA A 55 1.24 -21.44 -11.95
N ALA A 56 0.33 -20.98 -12.81
CA ALA A 56 0.73 -20.51 -14.13
C ALA A 56 1.82 -19.47 -13.91
N VAL A 57 3.02 -19.70 -14.46
CA VAL A 57 4.10 -18.72 -14.38
C VAL A 57 3.62 -17.50 -15.15
N VAL A 58 3.25 -16.45 -14.42
CA VAL A 58 2.86 -15.19 -15.04
C VAL A 58 4.14 -14.60 -15.66
N PRO A 59 4.14 -14.28 -16.97
CA PRO A 59 5.34 -13.79 -17.62
C PRO A 59 5.82 -12.49 -16.99
N THR A 60 7.11 -12.41 -16.69
CA THR A 60 7.76 -11.20 -16.17
C THR A 60 8.69 -10.59 -17.20
N GLU A 61 8.99 -9.31 -17.03
CA GLU A 61 9.99 -8.58 -17.79
C GLU A 61 10.97 -7.91 -16.82
N THR A 62 12.25 -7.86 -17.17
CA THR A 62 13.26 -7.08 -16.44
C THR A 62 13.82 -5.99 -17.32
N GLY A 63 13.67 -4.73 -16.92
CA GLY A 63 14.13 -3.61 -17.73
C GLY A 63 14.20 -2.29 -16.96
N PHE A 64 14.44 -1.21 -17.70
CA PHE A 64 14.34 0.15 -17.19
C PHE A 64 12.88 0.62 -17.31
N PRO A 65 12.22 1.04 -16.21
CA PRO A 65 10.84 1.51 -16.28
C PRO A 65 10.65 2.74 -17.18
N VAL A 66 11.67 3.59 -17.27
CA VAL A 66 11.64 4.86 -18.02
C VAL A 66 12.82 4.91 -18.98
N PRO A 67 12.61 4.80 -20.30
CA PRO A 67 13.67 4.94 -21.29
C PRO A 67 14.32 6.32 -21.21
N GLY A 68 15.65 6.37 -21.05
CA GLY A 68 16.40 7.62 -20.91
C GLY A 68 16.28 8.31 -19.53
N GLY A 69 15.51 7.73 -18.60
CA GLY A 69 15.39 8.19 -17.21
C GLY A 69 16.47 7.64 -16.29
N PRO A 70 16.25 7.60 -14.96
CA PRO A 70 17.24 7.08 -14.01
C PRO A 70 17.56 5.62 -14.34
N ALA A 71 18.84 5.29 -14.41
CA ALA A 71 19.33 3.96 -14.77
C ALA A 71 19.12 2.96 -13.63
N ILE A 72 17.88 2.62 -13.31
CA ILE A 72 17.48 1.61 -12.32
C ILE A 72 16.58 0.55 -12.98
N ARG A 73 16.81 -0.73 -12.66
CA ARG A 73 16.10 -1.85 -13.28
C ARG A 73 15.28 -2.60 -12.25
N PHE A 74 14.11 -3.08 -12.67
CA PHE A 74 13.25 -3.93 -11.87
C PHE A 74 12.77 -5.11 -12.69
N GLU A 75 12.32 -6.16 -12.01
CA GLU A 75 11.52 -7.22 -12.60
C GLU A 75 10.05 -6.98 -12.25
N TRP A 76 9.13 -7.09 -13.21
CA TRP A 76 7.70 -6.89 -13.00
C TRP A 76 6.87 -7.88 -13.81
N HIS A 77 5.62 -8.10 -13.38
CA HIS A 77 4.65 -8.88 -14.11
C HIS A 77 4.19 -8.13 -15.37
N THR A 78 4.06 -8.88 -16.46
CA THR A 78 3.40 -8.43 -17.68
C THR A 78 1.93 -8.91 -17.70
N GLY A 79 1.13 -8.44 -18.67
CA GLY A 79 -0.27 -8.84 -18.82
C GLY A 79 -1.23 -8.03 -17.95
N ASP A 80 -2.21 -8.69 -17.33
CA ASP A 80 -3.33 -7.96 -16.69
C ASP A 80 -2.89 -7.05 -15.54
N TRP A 81 -1.92 -7.47 -14.71
CA TRP A 81 -1.35 -6.61 -13.67
C TRP A 81 -0.65 -5.39 -14.26
N PHE A 82 0.10 -5.57 -15.34
CA PHE A 82 0.75 -4.47 -16.05
C PHE A 82 -0.29 -3.43 -16.48
N ASP A 83 -1.38 -3.85 -17.11
CA ASP A 83 -2.43 -2.93 -17.58
C ASP A 83 -3.10 -2.18 -16.42
N VAL A 84 -3.32 -2.84 -15.27
CA VAL A 84 -3.84 -2.21 -14.06
C VAL A 84 -2.87 -1.14 -13.56
N PHE A 85 -1.58 -1.44 -13.50
CA PHE A 85 -0.56 -0.49 -13.10
C PHE A 85 -0.43 0.67 -14.10
N GLU A 86 -0.60 0.46 -15.40
CA GLU A 86 -0.62 1.55 -16.40
C GLU A 86 -1.74 2.54 -16.15
N LYS A 87 -2.97 2.07 -15.84
CA LYS A 87 -4.07 2.97 -15.45
C LYS A 87 -3.74 3.73 -14.16
N HIS A 88 -3.08 3.08 -13.21
CA HIS A 88 -2.72 3.70 -11.95
C HIS A 88 -1.65 4.78 -12.13
N VAL A 89 -0.61 4.54 -12.95
CA VAL A 89 0.38 5.55 -13.35
C VAL A 89 -0.33 6.75 -13.96
N ALA A 90 -1.21 6.53 -14.94
CA ALA A 90 -1.92 7.62 -15.62
C ALA A 90 -2.77 8.48 -14.67
N LEU A 91 -3.44 7.85 -13.70
CA LEU A 91 -4.20 8.57 -12.68
C LEU A 91 -3.30 9.46 -11.82
N ILE A 92 -2.22 8.90 -11.26
CA ILE A 92 -1.31 9.63 -10.38
C ILE A 92 -0.65 10.79 -11.13
N GLN A 93 -0.20 10.56 -12.37
CA GLN A 93 0.39 11.58 -13.22
C GLN A 93 -0.62 12.71 -13.52
N SER A 94 -1.90 12.37 -13.75
CA SER A 94 -2.97 13.36 -13.94
C SER A 94 -3.21 14.21 -12.68
N ASP A 95 -3.22 13.58 -11.49
CA ASP A 95 -3.36 14.31 -10.23
C ASP A 95 -2.17 15.25 -9.95
N ILE A 96 -0.96 14.82 -10.26
CA ILE A 96 0.25 15.67 -10.19
C ILE A 96 0.16 16.82 -11.19
N ALA A 97 -0.22 16.55 -12.44
CA ALA A 97 -0.40 17.58 -13.46
C ALA A 97 -1.41 18.64 -13.03
N ARG A 98 -2.52 18.21 -12.42
CA ARG A 98 -3.55 19.11 -11.88
C ARG A 98 -2.99 19.94 -10.73
N ALA A 99 -2.26 19.35 -9.79
CA ALA A 99 -1.61 20.09 -8.71
C ALA A 99 -0.62 21.13 -9.24
N GLN A 100 0.16 20.79 -10.26
CA GLN A 100 1.09 21.72 -10.90
C GLN A 100 0.36 22.84 -11.65
N ALA A 101 -0.74 22.55 -12.35
CA ALA A 101 -1.58 23.58 -12.99
C ALA A 101 -2.23 24.54 -11.97
N GLU A 102 -2.40 24.09 -10.73
CA GLU A 102 -2.86 24.89 -9.58
C GLU A 102 -1.71 25.64 -8.86
N ASP A 103 -0.49 25.68 -9.41
CA ASP A 103 0.70 26.32 -8.82
C ASP A 103 1.07 25.77 -7.42
N ARG A 104 0.83 24.46 -7.21
CA ARG A 104 1.20 23.78 -5.97
C ARG A 104 2.62 23.24 -6.02
N VAL A 105 3.28 23.27 -4.86
CA VAL A 105 4.58 22.61 -4.63
C VAL A 105 4.34 21.12 -4.45
N VAL A 106 4.94 20.29 -5.29
CA VAL A 106 4.70 18.84 -5.33
C VAL A 106 5.76 18.11 -4.52
N VAL A 107 5.31 17.36 -3.51
CA VAL A 107 6.15 16.62 -2.59
C VAL A 107 5.82 15.14 -2.66
N TYR A 108 6.80 14.31 -2.98
CA TYR A 108 6.65 12.86 -2.86
C TYR A 108 6.86 12.40 -1.41
N LEU A 109 5.93 11.62 -0.87
CA LEU A 109 6.04 11.06 0.49
C LEU A 109 6.38 9.57 0.45
N SER A 110 7.66 9.24 0.59
CA SER A 110 8.11 7.85 0.70
C SER A 110 7.75 7.27 2.08
N CYS A 111 6.88 6.25 2.10
CA CYS A 111 6.45 5.53 3.28
C CYS A 111 6.87 4.05 3.21
N PRO A 112 7.31 3.45 4.34
CA PRO A 112 7.69 2.03 4.38
C PRO A 112 6.48 1.08 4.36
N ILE A 113 5.61 1.18 3.36
CA ILE A 113 4.34 0.43 3.25
C ILE A 113 4.57 -1.07 3.41
N SER A 114 5.54 -1.64 2.69
CA SER A 114 6.03 -3.01 2.89
C SER A 114 7.37 -3.01 3.63
N SER A 115 7.32 -2.75 4.94
CA SER A 115 8.49 -2.80 5.81
C SER A 115 9.05 -4.21 5.95
N ARG A 116 10.36 -4.35 6.12
CA ARG A 116 11.03 -5.58 6.55
C ARG A 116 11.27 -5.54 8.05
N GLY A 117 11.04 -6.67 8.73
CA GLY A 117 11.42 -6.84 10.14
C GLY A 117 10.41 -6.37 11.18
N GLY A 118 9.11 -6.43 10.86
CA GLY A 118 8.03 -6.37 11.86
C GLY A 118 6.97 -5.26 11.65
N GLY A 119 7.10 -4.45 10.59
CA GLY A 119 6.13 -3.40 10.30
C GLY A 119 4.79 -3.95 9.80
N HIS A 120 3.72 -3.25 10.13
CA HIS A 120 2.35 -3.60 9.78
C HIS A 120 1.82 -2.67 8.70
N PHE A 121 1.39 -3.23 7.58
CA PHE A 121 1.01 -2.50 6.36
C PHE A 121 -0.08 -1.43 6.59
N ARG A 122 -1.16 -1.77 7.31
CA ARG A 122 -2.25 -0.82 7.60
C ARG A 122 -1.79 0.29 8.56
N THR A 123 -1.07 -0.07 9.62
CA THR A 123 -0.50 0.93 10.55
C THR A 123 0.47 1.87 9.84
N ASN A 124 1.30 1.38 8.91
CA ASN A 124 2.17 2.23 8.09
C ASN A 124 1.37 3.19 7.20
N THR A 125 0.22 2.77 6.70
CA THR A 125 -0.71 3.62 5.94
C THR A 125 -1.31 4.73 6.81
N GLU A 126 -1.73 4.40 8.04
CA GLU A 126 -2.20 5.39 9.02
C GLU A 126 -1.10 6.42 9.34
N ILE A 127 0.14 5.97 9.54
CA ILE A 127 1.29 6.84 9.77
C ILE A 127 1.53 7.74 8.55
N ALA A 128 1.53 7.20 7.34
CA ALA A 128 1.71 8.00 6.11
C ALA A 128 0.64 9.09 5.99
N ASN A 129 -0.62 8.74 6.26
CA ASN A 129 -1.74 9.68 6.24
C ASN A 129 -1.62 10.74 7.34
N PHE A 130 -1.16 10.35 8.54
CA PHE A 130 -0.86 11.29 9.62
C PHE A 130 0.24 12.28 9.22
N VAL A 131 1.34 11.78 8.65
CA VAL A 131 2.46 12.61 8.20
C VAL A 131 2.04 13.53 7.07
N ALA A 132 1.31 13.04 6.06
CA ALA A 132 0.80 13.86 4.96
C ALA A 132 -0.06 15.03 5.47
N ARG A 133 -0.97 14.77 6.43
CA ARG A 133 -1.78 15.82 7.07
C ARG A 133 -0.93 16.80 7.88
N ARG A 134 0.05 16.28 8.63
CA ARG A 134 0.98 17.11 9.40
C ARG A 134 1.78 18.04 8.49
N LEU A 135 2.34 17.52 7.40
CA LEU A 135 3.07 18.31 6.41
C LEU A 135 2.17 19.36 5.77
N ALA A 136 0.95 19.01 5.37
CA ALA A 136 -0.01 19.98 4.84
C ALA A 136 -0.33 21.10 5.85
N SER A 137 -0.43 20.78 7.15
CA SER A 137 -0.66 21.77 8.21
C SER A 137 0.57 22.64 8.52
N GLU A 138 1.77 22.08 8.46
CA GLU A 138 3.01 22.80 8.79
C GLU A 138 3.54 23.63 7.62
N TRP A 139 3.45 23.09 6.40
CA TRP A 139 4.01 23.72 5.19
C TRP A 139 2.96 24.55 4.45
N GLY A 140 1.68 24.27 4.68
CA GLY A 140 0.56 25.03 4.16
C GLY A 140 -0.10 24.41 2.92
N GLU A 141 -1.25 24.97 2.56
CA GLU A 141 -2.18 24.39 1.56
C GLU A 141 -1.62 24.33 0.13
N ARG A 142 -0.56 25.09 -0.16
CA ARG A 142 0.12 25.06 -1.46
C ARG A 142 0.97 23.80 -1.67
N PHE A 143 1.22 23.00 -0.63
CA PHE A 143 1.96 21.75 -0.77
C PHE A 143 1.01 20.60 -1.12
N PHE A 144 1.21 20.01 -2.29
CA PHE A 144 0.54 18.78 -2.70
C PHE A 144 1.42 17.58 -2.37
N VAL A 145 1.00 16.79 -1.39
CA VAL A 145 1.72 15.59 -0.97
C VAL A 145 1.22 14.38 -1.74
N VAL A 146 2.08 13.85 -2.61
CA VAL A 146 1.87 12.55 -3.28
C VAL A 146 2.18 11.45 -2.28
N ASN A 147 1.14 10.90 -1.65
CA ASN A 147 1.25 9.82 -0.67
C ASN A 147 0.96 8.44 -1.30
N PRO A 148 1.97 7.59 -1.56
CA PRO A 148 1.79 6.24 -2.07
C PRO A 148 0.77 5.40 -1.31
N ALA A 149 0.68 5.56 0.01
CA ALA A 149 -0.23 4.77 0.82
C ALA A 149 -1.70 5.09 0.53
N ALA A 150 -2.01 6.30 0.04
CA ALA A 150 -3.36 6.66 -0.38
C ALA A 150 -3.72 6.10 -1.77
N TYR A 151 -2.72 5.92 -2.63
CA TYR A 151 -2.91 5.41 -4.00
C TYR A 151 -2.89 3.87 -4.05
N GLN A 152 -2.00 3.21 -3.30
CA GLN A 152 -1.81 1.75 -3.36
C GLN A 152 -2.84 0.92 -2.57
N LEU A 153 -3.69 1.54 -1.76
CA LEU A 153 -4.56 0.81 -0.83
C LEU A 153 -5.96 0.52 -1.41
N GLU A 154 -6.34 -0.76 -1.38
CA GLU A 154 -7.69 -1.25 -1.74
C GLU A 154 -8.65 -1.42 -0.55
N SER A 155 -8.20 -1.24 0.70
CA SER A 155 -9.02 -1.48 1.89
C SER A 155 -9.92 -0.28 2.26
N LYS A 156 -10.69 -0.41 3.35
CA LYS A 156 -11.56 0.67 3.91
C LYS A 156 -10.83 1.99 4.18
N GLU A 157 -9.51 1.94 4.35
CA GLU A 157 -8.65 3.11 4.63
C GLU A 157 -8.02 3.69 3.34
N GLY A 158 -8.39 3.14 2.18
CA GLY A 158 -7.83 3.39 0.87
C GLY A 158 -8.88 3.87 -0.11
N THR A 159 -8.45 4.23 -1.31
CA THR A 159 -9.30 4.81 -2.34
C THR A 159 -10.01 3.76 -3.22
N GLY A 160 -9.68 2.47 -3.06
CA GLY A 160 -10.27 1.37 -3.85
C GLY A 160 -9.88 1.42 -5.34
N LEU A 161 -8.79 2.12 -5.66
CA LEU A 161 -8.43 2.46 -7.03
C LEU A 161 -8.06 1.25 -7.89
N VAL A 162 -7.34 0.28 -7.34
CA VAL A 162 -6.94 -0.93 -8.09
C VAL A 162 -8.18 -1.72 -8.53
N THR A 163 -9.11 -1.99 -7.61
CA THR A 163 -10.41 -2.60 -7.93
C THR A 163 -11.19 -1.80 -8.97
N ARG A 164 -11.22 -0.47 -8.84
CA ARG A 164 -11.85 0.41 -9.85
C ARG A 164 -11.18 0.25 -11.22
N HIS A 165 -9.85 0.27 -11.30
CA HIS A 165 -9.11 0.10 -12.55
C HIS A 165 -9.34 -1.28 -13.17
N ILE A 166 -9.43 -2.33 -12.36
CA ILE A 166 -9.77 -3.68 -12.81
C ILE A 166 -11.16 -3.70 -13.46
N VAL A 167 -12.16 -3.08 -12.82
CA VAL A 167 -13.53 -2.99 -13.37
C VAL A 167 -13.54 -2.18 -14.67
N GLU A 168 -12.83 -1.06 -14.72
CA GLU A 168 -12.70 -0.23 -15.93
C GLU A 168 -12.04 -1.01 -17.07
N LEU A 169 -10.93 -1.72 -16.81
CA LEU A 169 -10.24 -2.56 -17.80
C LEU A 169 -11.11 -3.71 -18.29
N ALA A 170 -11.84 -4.38 -17.38
CA ALA A 170 -12.76 -5.45 -17.74
C ALA A 170 -13.82 -4.95 -18.73
N ARG A 171 -14.38 -3.76 -18.46
CA ARG A 171 -15.36 -3.10 -19.34
C ARG A 171 -14.76 -2.70 -20.69
N GLU A 172 -13.57 -2.11 -20.70
CA GLU A 172 -12.92 -1.61 -21.92
C GLU A 172 -12.43 -2.73 -22.85
N THR A 173 -11.93 -3.82 -22.27
CA THR A 173 -11.29 -4.91 -23.03
C THR A 173 -12.19 -6.14 -23.21
N GLY A 174 -13.31 -6.21 -22.50
CA GLY A 174 -14.18 -7.40 -22.45
C GLY A 174 -13.56 -8.59 -21.71
N ARG A 175 -12.39 -8.44 -21.10
CA ARG A 175 -11.71 -9.50 -20.33
C ARG A 175 -12.42 -9.72 -18.99
N PRO A 176 -12.59 -10.98 -18.54
CA PRO A 176 -13.21 -11.30 -17.24
C PRO A 176 -12.21 -11.11 -16.09
N LEU A 177 -11.87 -9.85 -15.80
CA LEU A 177 -10.94 -9.47 -14.73
C LEU A 177 -11.67 -9.28 -13.40
N SER A 178 -11.10 -9.79 -12.33
CA SER A 178 -11.52 -9.51 -10.95
C SER A 178 -10.28 -9.48 -10.04
N LEU A 179 -10.35 -8.73 -8.94
CA LEU A 179 -9.25 -8.66 -7.98
C LEU A 179 -8.88 -10.04 -7.42
N GLU A 180 -9.89 -10.82 -7.03
CA GLU A 180 -9.73 -12.18 -6.53
C GLU A 180 -8.94 -13.04 -7.51
N ARG A 181 -9.37 -13.07 -8.78
CA ARG A 181 -8.70 -13.86 -9.82
C ARG A 181 -7.27 -13.41 -10.08
N LEU A 182 -7.04 -12.09 -10.12
CA LEU A 182 -5.70 -11.55 -10.33
C LEU A 182 -4.77 -11.94 -9.19
N MET A 183 -5.22 -11.78 -7.94
CA MET A 183 -4.47 -12.16 -6.74
C MET A 183 -4.22 -13.68 -6.62
N GLU A 184 -5.15 -14.50 -7.09
CA GLU A 184 -4.98 -15.96 -7.20
C GLU A 184 -3.96 -16.35 -8.28
N THR A 185 -3.95 -15.62 -9.41
CA THR A 185 -3.06 -15.90 -10.54
C THR A 185 -1.62 -15.50 -10.23
N ALA A 186 -1.41 -14.27 -9.78
CA ALA A 186 -0.13 -13.78 -9.28
C ALA A 186 -0.34 -12.58 -8.36
N ARG A 187 0.43 -12.48 -7.29
CA ARG A 187 0.40 -11.29 -6.43
C ARG A 187 1.41 -10.26 -6.95
N PRO A 188 1.07 -8.96 -7.02
CA PRO A 188 2.04 -7.92 -7.31
C PRO A 188 3.24 -8.01 -6.35
N THR A 189 4.42 -7.85 -6.92
CA THR A 189 5.70 -7.81 -6.21
C THR A 189 6.14 -6.37 -5.98
N GLY A 190 7.18 -6.17 -5.18
CA GLY A 190 7.78 -4.84 -5.04
C GLY A 190 8.34 -4.29 -6.35
N GLY A 191 8.77 -5.15 -7.29
CA GLY A 191 9.24 -4.70 -8.60
C GLY A 191 8.13 -4.11 -9.48
N ASP A 192 6.91 -4.63 -9.38
CA ASP A 192 5.73 -4.04 -10.04
C ASP A 192 5.47 -2.61 -9.54
N TYR A 193 5.45 -2.44 -8.21
CA TYR A 193 5.26 -1.15 -7.58
C TYR A 193 6.42 -0.19 -7.85
N MET A 194 7.66 -0.67 -7.82
CA MET A 194 8.82 0.17 -8.10
C MET A 194 8.90 0.57 -9.56
N ARG A 195 8.48 -0.27 -10.51
CA ARG A 195 8.30 0.15 -11.90
C ARG A 195 7.31 1.30 -11.98
N MET A 196 6.11 1.12 -11.42
CA MET A 196 5.06 2.13 -11.41
C MET A 196 5.54 3.45 -10.80
N TRP A 197 6.14 3.41 -9.61
CA TRP A 197 6.65 4.61 -8.94
C TRP A 197 7.81 5.24 -9.69
N THR A 198 8.74 4.47 -10.26
CA THR A 198 9.82 5.04 -11.08
C THR A 198 9.25 5.84 -12.25
N ARG A 199 8.20 5.34 -12.89
CA ARG A 199 7.50 6.08 -13.96
C ARG A 199 6.86 7.36 -13.44
N VAL A 200 6.14 7.30 -12.33
CA VAL A 200 5.55 8.50 -11.70
C VAL A 200 6.63 9.54 -11.34
N LEU A 201 7.73 9.09 -10.74
CA LEU A 201 8.77 9.96 -10.18
C LEU A 201 9.70 10.56 -11.24
N ALA A 202 9.94 9.86 -12.35
CA ALA A 202 10.88 10.29 -13.38
C ALA A 202 10.19 10.84 -14.63
N GLU A 203 9.04 10.31 -15.04
CA GLU A 203 8.41 10.79 -16.27
C GLU A 203 7.88 12.21 -16.12
N ASP A 204 8.20 13.05 -17.10
CA ASP A 204 7.88 14.49 -17.11
C ASP A 204 7.25 14.92 -18.44
N HIS A 205 6.68 13.97 -19.19
CA HIS A 205 6.01 14.25 -20.46
C HIS A 205 4.72 15.08 -20.30
N TYR A 206 4.20 15.15 -19.07
CA TYR A 206 3.02 15.90 -18.66
C TYR A 206 3.35 17.20 -17.89
N LEU A 207 4.63 17.60 -17.88
CA LEU A 207 5.08 18.87 -17.32
C LEU A 207 4.62 20.04 -18.21
N THR A 208 3.88 21.00 -17.65
CA THR A 208 3.49 22.24 -18.37
C THR A 208 4.46 23.39 -18.09
N ASP A 209 5.75 23.17 -18.33
CA ASP A 209 6.77 24.21 -18.11
C ASP A 209 6.59 25.33 -19.15
N PRO A 210 6.46 26.61 -18.76
CA PRO A 210 6.57 27.71 -19.71
C PRO A 210 7.96 27.70 -20.36
N PRO A 211 8.11 28.21 -21.59
CA PRO A 211 9.43 28.39 -22.18
C PRO A 211 10.29 29.23 -21.23
N GLY A 212 11.43 28.68 -20.83
CA GLY A 212 12.39 29.35 -19.96
C GLY A 212 12.91 30.66 -20.57
N PRO A 213 13.64 31.48 -19.80
CA PRO A 213 14.30 32.66 -20.32
C PRO A 213 15.18 32.30 -21.54
N PRO A 214 15.39 33.25 -22.48
CA PRO A 214 16.16 32.99 -23.70
C PRO A 214 17.49 32.29 -23.40
N GLY A 215 17.70 31.11 -24.00
CA GLY A 215 18.91 30.30 -23.81
C GLY A 215 18.80 29.16 -22.80
N ARG A 216 17.69 29.03 -22.05
CA ARG A 216 17.44 27.84 -21.21
C ARG A 216 16.64 26.77 -22.00
N PRO A 217 17.16 25.54 -22.15
CA PRO A 217 16.40 24.46 -22.78
C PRO A 217 15.13 24.10 -21.98
N SER A 218 14.11 23.60 -22.68
CA SER A 218 12.88 23.10 -22.04
C SER A 218 13.20 21.93 -21.11
N ARG A 219 12.51 21.86 -19.95
CA ARG A 219 12.59 20.71 -19.04
C ARG A 219 11.66 19.55 -19.44
N GLN A 220 10.79 19.76 -20.44
CA GLN A 220 9.79 18.78 -20.85
C GLN A 220 10.43 17.56 -21.52
N LYS A 221 9.89 16.37 -21.23
CA LYS A 221 10.26 15.09 -21.84
C LYS A 221 11.72 14.66 -21.61
N LEU A 222 12.36 15.19 -20.58
CA LEU A 222 13.73 14.82 -20.20
C LEU A 222 13.77 13.56 -19.33
N GLN A 223 12.62 13.14 -18.78
CA GLN A 223 12.50 12.01 -17.86
C GLN A 223 13.33 12.20 -16.58
N LEU A 224 13.46 13.45 -16.13
CA LEU A 224 14.24 13.83 -14.95
C LEU A 224 13.35 14.24 -13.76
N GLY A 225 12.08 13.86 -13.79
CA GLY A 225 11.13 14.06 -12.69
C GLY A 225 10.76 15.52 -12.45
N GLY A 226 10.81 16.37 -13.48
CA GLY A 226 10.74 17.85 -13.39
C GLY A 226 9.51 18.44 -12.70
N LEU A 227 8.56 17.60 -12.27
CA LEU A 227 7.36 17.96 -11.54
C LEU A 227 7.50 17.88 -10.01
N PHE A 228 8.59 17.31 -9.49
CA PHE A 228 8.80 17.18 -8.04
C PHE A 228 9.78 18.22 -7.52
N ASP A 229 9.35 18.92 -6.47
CA ASP A 229 10.16 19.90 -5.73
C ASP A 229 10.91 19.25 -4.57
N ALA A 230 10.30 18.24 -3.93
CA ALA A 230 10.89 17.55 -2.80
C ALA A 230 10.47 16.09 -2.70
N PHE A 231 11.37 15.26 -2.18
CA PHE A 231 11.07 13.93 -1.68
C PHE A 231 11.22 13.92 -0.16
N TYR A 232 10.20 13.42 0.52
CA TYR A 232 10.13 13.27 1.95
C TYR A 232 10.06 11.80 2.33
N PHE A 233 11.03 11.33 3.10
CA PHE A 233 11.09 9.97 3.59
C PHE A 233 10.71 9.93 5.06
N LEU A 234 9.76 9.06 5.40
CA LEU A 234 9.35 8.87 6.79
C LEU A 234 10.55 8.42 7.63
N GLY A 235 10.84 9.15 8.71
CA GLY A 235 11.84 8.75 9.69
C GLY A 235 11.23 8.23 10.99
N PRO A 236 12.06 7.81 11.95
CA PRO A 236 11.60 7.39 13.27
C PRO A 236 10.76 8.46 13.97
N ASP A 237 11.15 9.73 13.88
CA ASP A 237 10.44 10.83 14.56
C ASP A 237 9.02 11.03 14.01
N ASP A 238 8.79 10.81 12.72
CA ASP A 238 7.45 10.83 12.12
C ASP A 238 6.56 9.72 12.71
N VAL A 239 7.10 8.51 12.76
CA VAL A 239 6.41 7.32 13.29
C VAL A 239 6.14 7.49 14.78
N HIS A 240 7.11 7.95 15.55
CA HIS A 240 6.96 8.20 16.98
C HIS A 240 5.97 9.33 17.24
N GLY A 241 5.97 10.37 16.39
CA GLY A 241 5.00 11.45 16.42
C GLY A 241 3.57 10.94 16.29
N PHE A 242 3.32 10.02 15.35
CA PHE A 242 2.02 9.36 15.19
C PHE A 242 1.56 8.67 16.49
N PHE A 243 2.37 7.78 17.05
CA PHE A 243 1.97 7.03 18.25
C PHE A 243 1.77 7.94 19.47
N ARG A 244 2.61 8.96 19.64
CA ARG A 244 2.42 9.94 20.73
C ARG A 244 1.16 10.76 20.55
N ALA A 245 0.86 11.22 19.33
CA ALA A 245 -0.37 11.95 19.05
C ALA A 245 -1.59 11.08 19.34
N ASP A 246 -1.56 9.82 18.90
CA ASP A 246 -2.64 8.85 19.12
C ASP A 246 -2.82 8.49 20.61
N SER A 247 -1.76 8.57 21.43
CA SER A 247 -1.82 8.40 22.88
C SER A 247 -2.16 9.68 23.65
N GLY A 248 -2.58 10.77 22.99
CA GLY A 248 -2.95 12.04 23.64
C GLY A 248 -1.79 12.98 23.95
N GLY A 249 -0.64 12.82 23.31
CA GLY A 249 0.47 13.80 23.30
C GLY A 249 1.48 13.70 24.45
N GLY A 250 1.36 12.72 25.35
CA GLY A 250 2.28 12.53 26.48
C GLY A 250 2.67 11.08 26.75
N GLY A 251 3.77 10.87 27.48
CA GLY A 251 4.19 9.55 27.97
C GLY A 251 5.36 8.90 27.23
N ALA A 252 5.74 7.71 27.69
CA ALA A 252 6.81 6.92 27.10
C ALA A 252 6.38 6.34 25.75
N LEU A 253 7.27 6.39 24.74
CA LEU A 253 7.00 5.89 23.39
C LEU A 253 6.52 4.42 23.39
N VAL A 254 7.18 3.56 24.17
CA VAL A 254 6.81 2.13 24.27
C VAL A 254 5.36 1.99 24.74
N ALA A 255 4.97 2.74 25.77
CA ALA A 255 3.60 2.71 26.28
C ALA A 255 2.58 3.20 25.24
N ALA A 256 2.93 4.21 24.43
CA ALA A 256 2.06 4.68 23.34
C ALA A 256 1.85 3.61 22.25
N VAL A 257 2.92 2.92 21.85
CA VAL A 257 2.86 1.82 20.85
C VAL A 257 2.08 0.62 21.40
N GLU A 258 2.32 0.24 22.67
CA GLU A 258 1.57 -0.84 23.32
C GLU A 258 0.08 -0.52 23.47
N ALA A 259 -0.24 0.71 23.83
CA ALA A 259 -1.62 1.16 23.93
C ALA A 259 -2.32 1.17 22.56
N TYR A 260 -1.63 1.60 21.49
CA TYR A 260 -2.15 1.49 20.12
C TYR A 260 -2.43 0.04 19.76
N PHE A 261 -1.46 -0.86 19.97
CA PHE A 261 -1.62 -2.29 19.67
C PHE A 261 -2.83 -2.87 20.41
N ALA A 262 -2.93 -2.63 21.72
CA ALA A 262 -4.02 -3.17 22.54
C ALA A 262 -5.40 -2.64 22.08
N ARG A 263 -5.49 -1.33 21.78
CA ARG A 263 -6.73 -0.74 21.25
C ARG A 263 -7.10 -1.35 19.91
N LYS A 264 -6.19 -1.34 18.92
CA LYS A 264 -6.44 -1.88 17.59
C LYS A 264 -6.80 -3.36 17.64
N TYR A 265 -6.07 -4.16 18.40
CA TYR A 265 -6.39 -5.57 18.60
C TYR A 265 -7.81 -5.81 19.15
N ALA A 266 -8.32 -4.91 19.99
CA ALA A 266 -9.65 -5.03 20.59
C ALA A 266 -10.80 -4.56 19.67
N ILE A 267 -10.58 -3.55 18.82
CA ILE A 267 -11.68 -2.87 18.12
C ILE A 267 -11.63 -2.97 16.59
N ASP A 268 -10.49 -3.36 16.03
CA ASP A 268 -10.25 -3.40 14.59
C ASP A 268 -10.23 -4.86 14.12
N PRO A 269 -11.30 -5.35 13.43
CA PRO A 269 -11.41 -6.75 13.01
C PRO A 269 -10.29 -7.19 12.06
N ASP A 270 -9.79 -6.25 11.29
CA ASP A 270 -8.76 -6.42 10.28
C ASP A 270 -7.40 -6.59 10.97
N PHE A 271 -7.09 -5.72 11.94
CA PHE A 271 -5.92 -5.86 12.82
C PHE A 271 -5.99 -7.15 13.66
N TRP A 272 -7.17 -7.47 14.21
CA TRP A 272 -7.37 -8.71 14.95
C TRP A 272 -7.16 -9.94 14.05
N THR A 273 -7.58 -9.89 12.78
CA THR A 273 -7.31 -10.97 11.83
C THR A 273 -5.81 -11.17 11.64
N ASP A 274 -5.02 -10.10 11.54
CA ASP A 274 -3.58 -10.19 11.31
C ASP A 274 -2.82 -10.74 12.53
N PHE A 275 -3.19 -10.30 13.74
CA PHE A 275 -2.48 -10.64 14.97
C PHE A 275 -3.08 -11.79 15.77
N GLY A 276 -4.41 -11.94 15.75
CA GLY A 276 -5.22 -12.85 16.57
C GLY A 276 -5.57 -14.18 15.90
N THR A 277 -5.08 -14.43 14.67
CA THR A 277 -5.34 -15.69 13.97
C THR A 277 -4.06 -16.28 13.35
N VAL A 278 -4.09 -17.58 13.10
CA VAL A 278 -3.03 -18.35 12.44
C VAL A 278 -3.58 -19.10 11.23
N PRO A 279 -2.74 -19.48 10.24
CA PRO A 279 -3.18 -20.34 9.15
C PRO A 279 -3.77 -21.65 9.68
N GLY A 280 -4.99 -21.96 9.23
CA GLY A 280 -5.70 -23.20 9.49
C GLY A 280 -5.62 -24.16 8.29
N PRO A 281 -6.30 -25.32 8.38
CA PRO A 281 -6.43 -26.25 7.27
C PRO A 281 -7.03 -25.57 6.04
N GLU A 282 -6.61 -26.00 4.85
CA GLU A 282 -7.21 -25.58 3.57
C GLU A 282 -7.19 -24.06 3.31
N GLY A 283 -6.22 -23.34 3.89
CA GLY A 283 -6.08 -21.89 3.69
C GLY A 283 -7.05 -21.03 4.52
N THR A 284 -7.83 -21.65 5.40
CA THR A 284 -8.65 -20.94 6.39
C THR A 284 -7.77 -20.24 7.43
N ARG A 285 -8.35 -19.33 8.23
CA ARG A 285 -7.67 -18.74 9.40
C ARG A 285 -8.35 -19.22 10.66
N ARG A 286 -7.57 -19.70 11.62
CA ARG A 286 -8.03 -20.15 12.94
C ARG A 286 -7.71 -19.06 13.99
N PRO A 287 -8.66 -18.69 14.87
CA PRO A 287 -8.36 -17.84 16.02
C PRO A 287 -7.32 -18.48 16.95
N LEU A 288 -6.46 -17.65 17.52
CA LEU A 288 -5.54 -18.05 18.59
C LEU A 288 -6.33 -18.28 19.89
N ASP A 289 -6.09 -19.42 20.55
CA ASP A 289 -6.58 -19.69 21.90
C ASP A 289 -5.51 -19.27 22.90
N LEU A 290 -5.71 -18.13 23.58
CA LEU A 290 -4.72 -17.61 24.53
C LEU A 290 -4.65 -18.42 25.84
N THR A 291 -5.52 -19.41 26.04
CA THR A 291 -5.40 -20.38 27.14
C THR A 291 -4.45 -21.52 26.78
N ASP A 292 -4.24 -21.77 25.48
CA ASP A 292 -3.20 -22.65 24.98
C ASP A 292 -1.83 -21.95 25.04
N ARG A 293 -0.82 -22.69 25.50
CA ARG A 293 0.51 -22.14 25.78
C ARG A 293 1.26 -21.76 24.50
N ASP A 294 1.03 -22.46 23.39
CA ASP A 294 1.75 -22.23 22.14
C ASP A 294 1.12 -21.06 21.38
N ASP A 295 -0.21 -21.02 21.32
CA ASP A 295 -0.95 -19.89 20.75
C ASP A 295 -0.67 -18.58 21.53
N ALA A 296 -0.60 -18.63 22.87
CA ALA A 296 -0.20 -17.48 23.69
C ALA A 296 1.23 -16.99 23.39
N GLN A 297 2.18 -17.90 23.14
CA GLN A 297 3.55 -17.54 22.75
C GLN A 297 3.60 -16.89 21.37
N VAL A 298 2.83 -17.39 20.40
CA VAL A 298 2.73 -16.79 19.06
C VAL A 298 2.20 -15.37 19.15
N TRP A 299 1.13 -15.15 19.91
CA TRP A 299 0.56 -13.81 20.10
C TRP A 299 1.59 -12.85 20.73
N GLU A 300 2.24 -13.26 21.82
CA GLU A 300 3.21 -12.40 22.51
C GLU A 300 4.45 -12.12 21.65
N ALA A 301 4.89 -13.08 20.83
CA ALA A 301 5.99 -12.87 19.89
C ALA A 301 5.63 -11.80 18.83
N ARG A 302 4.43 -11.87 18.25
CA ARG A 302 3.95 -10.88 17.27
C ARG A 302 3.79 -9.50 17.88
N ARG A 303 3.22 -9.43 19.10
CA ARG A 303 3.09 -8.17 19.86
C ARG A 303 4.47 -7.55 20.12
N LYS A 304 5.43 -8.33 20.61
CA LYS A 304 6.80 -7.87 20.85
C LYS A 304 7.49 -7.41 19.57
N GLU A 305 7.28 -8.11 18.45
CA GLU A 305 7.83 -7.72 17.15
C GLU A 305 7.24 -6.37 16.69
N PHE A 306 5.92 -6.19 16.81
CA PHE A 306 5.26 -4.92 16.51
C PHE A 306 5.84 -3.77 17.35
N VAL A 307 5.92 -3.96 18.67
CA VAL A 307 6.47 -2.94 19.59
C VAL A 307 7.92 -2.65 19.24
N ARG A 308 8.75 -3.68 19.04
CA ARG A 308 10.15 -3.50 18.66
C ARG A 308 10.27 -2.74 17.34
N PHE A 309 9.48 -3.08 16.35
CA PHE A 309 9.55 -2.41 15.05
C PHE A 309 9.24 -0.92 15.18
N TYR A 310 8.10 -0.57 15.76
CA TYR A 310 7.64 0.82 15.83
C TYR A 310 8.36 1.69 16.86
N THR A 311 9.21 1.09 17.71
CA THR A 311 10.04 1.83 18.68
C THR A 311 11.48 2.02 18.24
N VAL A 312 12.06 1.04 17.52
CA VAL A 312 13.50 1.07 17.16
C VAL A 312 13.80 0.83 15.68
N ARG A 313 12.87 0.28 14.89
CA ARG A 313 13.04 0.02 13.45
C ARG A 313 12.01 0.79 12.61
N ALA A 314 11.69 1.98 13.04
CA ALA A 314 10.68 2.83 12.43
C ALA A 314 11.23 3.60 11.22
N GLY A 315 10.43 3.75 10.17
CA GLY A 315 10.71 4.63 9.03
C GLY A 315 11.28 3.92 7.79
N GLY A 316 11.67 4.73 6.81
CA GLY A 316 12.07 4.31 5.46
C GLY A 316 13.33 3.45 5.41
N SER A 317 14.22 3.56 6.41
CA SER A 317 15.45 2.73 6.48
C SER A 317 15.21 1.22 6.59
N TYR A 318 13.97 0.80 6.82
CA TYR A 318 13.58 -0.61 6.93
C TYR A 318 12.63 -1.04 5.80
N SER A 319 12.60 -0.29 4.69
CA SER A 319 11.77 -0.56 3.52
C SER A 319 12.63 -0.64 2.27
N LEU A 320 12.51 -1.76 1.55
CA LEU A 320 13.17 -1.94 0.27
C LEU A 320 12.69 -0.90 -0.77
N GLY A 321 11.40 -0.57 -0.78
CA GLY A 321 10.86 0.44 -1.68
C GLY A 321 11.44 1.83 -1.39
N CYS A 322 11.54 2.21 -0.10
CA CYS A 322 12.12 3.51 0.28
C CYS A 322 13.60 3.62 -0.12
N HIS A 323 14.34 2.51 -0.08
CA HIS A 323 15.72 2.49 -0.54
C HIS A 323 15.83 2.72 -2.06
N ASP A 324 14.99 2.05 -2.84
CA ASP A 324 14.96 2.26 -4.29
C ASP A 324 14.48 3.68 -4.65
N GLU A 325 13.47 4.21 -3.96
CA GLU A 325 12.98 5.60 -4.11
C GLU A 325 14.07 6.63 -3.77
N TRP A 326 14.88 6.37 -2.74
CA TRP A 326 16.04 7.19 -2.41
C TRP A 326 17.11 7.12 -3.51
N ASN A 327 17.37 5.91 -4.04
CA ASN A 327 18.33 5.75 -5.13
C ASN A 327 17.85 6.40 -6.43
N ILE A 328 16.54 6.40 -6.70
CA ILE A 328 15.91 7.15 -7.80
C ILE A 328 16.16 8.64 -7.62
N LEU A 329 15.87 9.20 -6.44
CA LEU A 329 16.15 10.61 -6.12
C LEU A 329 17.60 10.99 -6.40
N VAL A 330 18.55 10.21 -5.87
CA VAL A 330 19.99 10.45 -6.05
C VAL A 330 20.37 10.45 -7.53
N ARG A 331 19.90 9.46 -8.30
CA ARG A 331 20.20 9.34 -9.73
C ARG A 331 19.55 10.45 -10.55
N LEU A 332 18.32 10.85 -10.22
CA LEU A 332 17.65 12.00 -10.84
C LEU A 332 18.42 13.29 -10.59
N ASN A 333 18.83 13.56 -9.34
CA ASN A 333 19.58 14.78 -9.01
C ASN A 333 20.96 14.82 -9.67
N ARG A 334 21.67 13.69 -9.76
CA ARG A 334 22.94 13.63 -10.53
C ARG A 334 22.72 13.97 -12.00
N ALA A 335 21.72 13.36 -12.64
CA ALA A 335 21.40 13.65 -14.03
C ALA A 335 20.94 15.11 -14.24
N ARG A 336 20.16 15.68 -13.31
CA ARG A 336 19.81 17.12 -13.32
C ARG A 336 21.04 18.01 -13.20
N ALA A 337 21.97 17.70 -12.31
CA ALA A 337 23.18 18.51 -12.14
C ALA A 337 24.05 18.57 -13.40
N GLU A 338 24.02 17.52 -14.22
CA GLU A 338 24.76 17.43 -15.49
C GLU A 338 23.99 18.01 -16.69
N HIS A 339 22.67 18.23 -16.57
CA HIS A 339 21.82 18.61 -17.70
C HIS A 339 21.64 20.13 -17.83
N PRO A 340 21.88 20.76 -19.01
CA PRO A 340 21.81 22.22 -19.18
C PRO A 340 20.46 22.89 -18.90
N ALA A 341 19.36 22.13 -18.93
CA ALA A 341 18.02 22.62 -18.56
C ALA A 341 17.84 22.80 -17.04
N TYR A 342 18.69 22.15 -16.25
CA TYR A 342 18.66 22.12 -14.80
C TYR A 342 19.91 22.83 -14.24
N GLY A 343 19.81 23.32 -13.02
CA GLY A 343 20.92 23.89 -12.28
C GLY A 343 20.81 23.54 -10.80
N PRO A 344 21.74 23.98 -9.95
CA PRO A 344 21.73 23.65 -8.53
C PRO A 344 20.42 24.00 -7.80
N GLY A 345 19.73 25.06 -8.22
CA GLY A 345 18.43 25.47 -7.67
C GLY A 345 17.24 24.63 -8.12
N GLU A 346 17.45 23.65 -9.00
CA GLU A 346 16.42 22.81 -9.61
C GLU A 346 16.58 21.33 -9.22
N LEU A 347 17.47 21.05 -8.27
CA LEU A 347 17.61 19.74 -7.66
C LEU A 347 16.41 19.48 -6.74
N ILE A 348 15.95 18.23 -6.69
CA ILE A 348 14.88 17.80 -5.81
C ILE A 348 15.39 17.85 -4.36
N ALA A 349 14.70 18.58 -3.49
CA ALA A 349 15.05 18.65 -2.08
C ALA A 349 14.77 17.31 -1.37
N ALA A 350 15.67 16.87 -0.49
CA ALA A 350 15.53 15.62 0.25
C ALA A 350 15.24 15.86 1.73
N TYR A 351 14.22 15.19 2.26
CA TYR A 351 13.86 15.20 3.68
C TYR A 351 13.83 13.78 4.26
N TYR A 352 14.25 13.61 5.51
CA TYR A 352 14.09 12.38 6.27
C TYR A 352 13.71 12.70 7.72
N GLY A 353 12.62 12.11 8.23
CA GLY A 353 12.27 12.26 9.65
C GLY A 353 12.01 13.70 10.08
N GLY A 354 11.35 14.51 9.24
CA GLY A 354 11.04 15.91 9.54
C GLY A 354 12.18 16.89 9.29
N ARG A 355 13.33 16.42 8.75
CA ARG A 355 14.53 17.25 8.58
C ARG A 355 15.01 17.21 7.15
N ALA A 356 15.37 18.38 6.63
CA ALA A 356 16.13 18.48 5.38
C ALA A 356 17.47 17.74 5.53
N ARG A 357 17.92 17.10 4.46
CA ARG A 357 19.19 16.38 4.40
C ARG A 357 20.30 17.28 3.89
N SER A 358 21.50 17.07 4.39
CA SER A 358 22.66 17.80 3.89
C SER A 358 22.95 17.42 2.43
N MET A 359 23.64 18.30 1.70
CA MET A 359 24.03 18.05 0.32
C MET A 359 24.74 16.69 0.16
N ALA A 360 25.70 16.40 1.05
CA ALA A 360 26.42 15.14 1.04
C ALA A 360 25.53 13.92 1.30
N GLU A 361 24.57 14.02 2.21
CA GLU A 361 23.63 12.92 2.48
C GLU A 361 22.73 12.67 1.27
N SER A 362 22.19 13.72 0.63
CA SER A 362 21.28 13.62 -0.52
C SER A 362 21.93 13.10 -1.82
N GLU A 363 23.26 12.96 -1.85
CA GLU A 363 24.01 12.47 -3.01
C GLU A 363 24.45 11.00 -2.89
N LEU A 364 24.24 10.36 -1.75
CA LEU A 364 24.68 8.98 -1.48
C LEU A 364 23.54 7.98 -1.70
N GLU A 365 23.80 6.95 -2.49
CA GLU A 365 22.87 5.83 -2.66
C GLU A 365 22.86 4.93 -1.41
N THR A 366 21.70 4.34 -1.14
CA THR A 366 21.50 3.31 -0.13
C THR A 366 21.58 1.91 -0.76
N SER A 367 21.47 0.87 0.07
CA SER A 367 21.46 -0.51 -0.44
C SER A 367 20.26 -0.73 -1.37
N PRO A 368 20.41 -1.49 -2.47
CA PRO A 368 19.30 -1.86 -3.35
C PRO A 368 18.14 -2.50 -2.59
N GLY A 369 16.92 -2.16 -2.99
CA GLY A 369 15.70 -2.80 -2.53
C GLY A 369 15.30 -3.96 -3.45
N TYR A 370 14.40 -3.66 -4.37
CA TYR A 370 13.94 -4.49 -5.46
C TYR A 370 14.73 -4.28 -6.75
N GLU A 371 15.66 -3.32 -6.78
CA GLU A 371 16.55 -3.09 -7.92
C GLU A 371 17.29 -4.37 -8.31
N VAL A 372 17.21 -4.72 -9.60
CA VAL A 372 17.95 -5.82 -10.21
C VAL A 372 19.30 -5.29 -10.67
N LYS A 373 20.36 -5.62 -9.92
CA LYS A 373 21.74 -5.38 -10.34
C LYS A 373 22.20 -6.48 -11.29
N GLU A 374 22.87 -6.10 -12.37
CA GLU A 374 23.62 -7.08 -13.16
C GLU A 374 24.66 -7.74 -12.24
N LYS A 375 24.73 -9.08 -12.26
CA LYS A 375 25.85 -9.76 -11.63
C LYS A 375 27.09 -9.36 -12.40
N THR A 376 27.95 -8.54 -11.79
CA THR A 376 29.31 -8.36 -12.27
C THR A 376 29.96 -9.75 -12.30
N ALA A 377 30.33 -10.18 -13.51
CA ALA A 377 30.97 -11.46 -13.77
C ALA A 377 32.36 -11.56 -13.14
#